data_AF-A0AAN2DCT5-F1
#
_entry.id   AF-A0AAN2DCT5-F1
#
_cell.length_a   1.000
_cell.length_b   1.000
_cell.length_c   1.000
_cell.angle_alpha   90.00
_cell.angle_beta   90.00
_cell.angle_gamma   90.00
#
_symmetry.space_group_name_H-M   'P 1'
#
loop_
_entity.id
_entity.type
_entity.pdbx_description
1 polymer ?
#
loop_
_entity_poly.entity_id
_entity_poly.type
_entity_poly.pdbx_seq_one_letter_code
_entity_poly.pdbx_strand_id
1 'polypeptide(L)'
;MTRNKFEKAFGDAHPHLKYEAVRLKYTIEHQYTPDWIDPETGAIFETKGRFVSADRSKQLAIKAQYPDLDITLVFMKPNLPLYKGSKTTYAEWCEKHDIKWIDGSEYAKRKKGK
;
A
#
# COMPACT_ATOMS: atom_id res chain seq x y z
N MET A 1 7.20 31.82 1.39
CA MET A 1 7.74 31.39 0.08
C MET A 1 6.73 30.41 -0.51
N THR A 2 6.15 30.68 -1.67
CA THR A 2 5.19 29.79 -2.34
C THR A 2 5.91 28.65 -3.06
N ARG A 3 5.25 27.51 -3.31
CA ARG A 3 5.91 26.30 -3.84
C ARG A 3 6.22 26.38 -5.33
N ASN A 4 5.51 27.19 -6.10
CA ASN A 4 5.72 27.27 -7.54
C ASN A 4 5.38 28.68 -8.09
N LYS A 5 5.72 28.90 -9.36
CA LYS A 5 5.52 30.20 -10.04
C LYS A 5 4.05 30.62 -10.08
N PHE A 6 3.13 29.66 -10.20
CA PHE A 6 1.69 29.93 -10.23
C PHE A 6 1.17 30.41 -8.87
N GLU A 7 1.50 29.70 -7.79
CA GLU A 7 1.14 30.10 -6.43
C GLU A 7 1.74 31.46 -6.05
N LYS A 8 2.96 31.75 -6.53
CA LYS A 8 3.56 33.08 -6.35
C LYS A 8 2.71 34.16 -7.01
N ALA A 9 2.36 33.99 -8.29
CA ALA A 9 1.56 34.96 -9.02
C ALA A 9 0.18 35.18 -8.37
N PHE A 10 -0.45 34.10 -7.89
CA PHE A 10 -1.72 34.19 -7.17
C PHE A 10 -1.59 34.97 -5.85
N GLY A 11 -0.54 34.70 -5.07
CA GLY A 11 -0.26 35.41 -3.82
C GLY A 11 0.06 36.89 -4.03
N ASP A 12 0.85 37.20 -5.06
CA ASP A 12 1.17 38.58 -5.44
C ASP A 12 -0.10 39.38 -5.82
N ALA A 13 -1.05 38.74 -6.51
CA ALA A 13 -2.34 39.34 -6.87
C ALA A 13 -3.32 39.49 -5.69
N HIS A 14 -3.11 38.76 -4.59
CA HIS A 14 -4.00 38.72 -3.42
C HIS A 14 -3.22 38.85 -2.11
N PRO A 15 -2.58 40.00 -1.82
CA PRO A 15 -1.65 40.16 -0.70
C PRO A 15 -2.30 40.04 0.70
N HIS A 16 -3.64 40.09 0.77
CA HIS A 16 -4.39 39.92 2.02
C HIS A 16 -4.56 38.44 2.41
N LEU A 17 -4.37 37.50 1.48
CA LEU A 17 -4.51 36.06 1.75
C LEU A 17 -3.27 35.51 2.43
N LYS A 18 -3.47 34.57 3.36
CA LYS A 18 -2.39 33.89 4.07
C LYS A 18 -2.11 32.53 3.44
N TYR A 19 -0.89 32.32 2.96
CA TYR A 19 -0.45 31.05 2.36
C TYR A 19 -0.25 29.96 3.43
N GLU A 20 -0.81 28.76 3.21
CA GLU A 20 -0.73 27.59 4.11
C GLU A 20 -1.04 27.91 5.60
N ALA A 21 -1.99 28.82 5.85
CA ALA A 21 -2.25 29.37 7.19
C ALA A 21 -2.77 28.38 8.24
N VAL A 22 -3.45 27.31 7.79
CA VAL A 22 -4.09 26.32 8.65
C VAL A 22 -3.83 24.93 8.09
N ARG A 23 -3.64 23.96 9.00
CA ARG A 23 -3.60 22.52 8.67
C ARG A 23 -4.79 21.84 9.30
N LEU A 24 -5.64 21.24 8.47
CA LEU A 24 -6.80 20.49 8.94
C LEU A 24 -6.46 18.99 8.94
N LYS A 25 -6.69 18.33 10.06
CA LYS A 25 -6.64 16.87 10.14
C LYS A 25 -7.96 16.32 9.62
N TYR A 26 -7.90 15.26 8.83
CA TYR A 26 -9.08 14.56 8.32
C TYR A 26 -8.79 13.07 8.24
N THR A 27 -9.86 12.26 8.26
CA THR A 27 -9.82 10.81 8.14
C THR A 27 -10.60 10.40 6.90
N ILE A 28 -10.10 9.41 6.16
CA ILE A 28 -10.84 8.76 5.07
C ILE A 28 -11.12 7.32 5.51
N GLU A 29 -12.38 6.91 5.43
CA GLU A 29 -12.78 5.53 5.68
C GLU A 29 -12.73 4.70 4.40
N HIS A 30 -12.23 3.47 4.51
CA HIS A 30 -12.15 2.50 3.43
C HIS A 30 -12.61 1.14 3.93
N GLN A 31 -13.20 0.35 3.04
CA GLN A 31 -13.53 -1.05 3.32
C GLN A 31 -12.43 -1.95 2.76
N TYR A 32 -12.06 -2.97 3.52
CA TYR A 32 -11.13 -4.01 3.09
C TYR A 32 -11.90 -5.25 2.63
N THR A 33 -11.76 -5.58 1.36
CA THR A 33 -12.26 -6.84 0.80
C THR A 33 -11.06 -7.72 0.50
N PRO A 34 -10.88 -8.85 1.20
CA PRO A 34 -9.81 -9.78 0.89
C PRO A 34 -10.07 -10.49 -0.44
N ASP A 35 -9.01 -10.89 -1.13
CA ASP A 35 -9.15 -11.70 -2.35
C ASP A 35 -9.70 -13.10 -2.02
N TRP A 36 -9.24 -13.69 -0.91
CA TRP A 36 -9.62 -15.03 -0.47
C TRP A 36 -9.74 -15.11 1.05
N ILE A 37 -10.68 -15.93 1.50
CA ILE A 37 -10.85 -16.29 2.91
C ILE A 37 -11.07 -17.80 3.00
N ASP A 38 -10.37 -18.44 3.93
CA ASP A 38 -10.65 -19.82 4.33
C ASP A 38 -11.92 -19.82 5.22
N PRO A 39 -13.02 -20.49 4.80
CA PRO A 39 -14.27 -20.49 5.55
C PRO A 39 -14.18 -21.28 6.87
N GLU A 40 -13.22 -22.19 7.02
CA GLU A 40 -13.08 -23.01 8.23
C GLU A 40 -12.26 -22.30 9.31
N THR A 41 -11.17 -21.66 8.91
CA THR A 41 -10.22 -21.02 9.84
C THR A 41 -10.39 -19.51 9.94
N GLY A 42 -11.00 -18.87 8.94
CA GLY A 42 -11.05 -17.41 8.81
C GLY A 42 -9.73 -16.79 8.31
N ALA A 43 -8.72 -17.60 7.95
CA ALA A 43 -7.47 -17.09 7.42
C ALA A 43 -7.68 -16.38 6.07
N ILE A 44 -7.04 -15.22 5.92
CA ILE A 44 -7.17 -14.34 4.76
C ILE A 44 -5.91 -14.45 3.90
N PHE A 45 -6.10 -14.55 2.58
CA PHE A 45 -5.02 -14.54 1.61
C PHE A 45 -5.23 -13.43 0.58
N GLU A 46 -4.26 -12.53 0.45
CA GLU A 46 -4.28 -11.46 -0.55
C GLU A 46 -3.24 -11.76 -1.64
N THR A 47 -3.70 -11.97 -2.86
CA THR A 47 -2.81 -12.23 -3.99
C THR A 47 -2.26 -10.93 -4.56
N LYS A 48 -0.95 -10.87 -4.79
CA LYS A 48 -0.32 -9.62 -5.26
C LYS A 48 0.72 -9.83 -6.34
N GLY A 49 0.44 -9.25 -7.51
CA GLY A 49 1.40 -9.09 -8.59
C GLY A 49 2.27 -7.84 -8.41
N ARG A 50 1.63 -6.66 -8.36
CA ARG A 50 2.29 -5.37 -8.12
C ARG A 50 1.96 -4.88 -6.72
N PHE A 51 2.98 -4.53 -5.95
CA PHE A 51 2.82 -4.07 -4.57
C PHE A 51 3.21 -2.60 -4.45
N VAL A 52 2.23 -1.70 -4.57
CA VAL A 52 2.46 -0.25 -4.58
C VAL A 52 2.41 0.37 -3.19
N SER A 53 2.74 1.66 -3.08
CA SER A 53 2.75 2.36 -1.79
C SER A 53 1.38 2.42 -1.11
N ALA A 54 0.30 2.52 -1.91
CA ALA A 54 -1.06 2.48 -1.40
C ALA A 54 -1.38 1.13 -0.75
N ASP A 55 -0.96 0.01 -1.37
CA ASP A 55 -1.17 -1.33 -0.80
C ASP A 55 -0.44 -1.49 0.53
N ARG A 56 0.82 -1.03 0.61
CA ARG A 56 1.61 -1.07 1.84
C ARG A 56 0.95 -0.28 2.96
N SER A 57 0.47 0.93 2.65
CA SER A 57 -0.24 1.78 3.61
C SER A 57 -1.54 1.13 4.08
N LYS A 58 -2.29 0.51 3.15
CA LYS A 58 -3.49 -0.29 3.45
C LYS A 58 -3.18 -1.43 4.41
N GLN A 59 -2.16 -2.24 4.12
CA GLN A 59 -1.80 -3.39 4.96
C GLN A 59 -1.34 -2.98 6.37
N LEU A 60 -0.57 -1.89 6.50
CA LEU A 60 -0.22 -1.33 7.81
C LEU A 60 -1.45 -0.85 8.58
N ALA A 61 -2.38 -0.16 7.91
CA ALA A 61 -3.60 0.33 8.54
C ALA A 61 -4.51 -0.81 9.01
N ILE A 62 -4.69 -1.84 8.18
CA ILE A 62 -5.48 -3.03 8.54
C ILE A 62 -4.84 -3.74 9.73
N LYS A 63 -3.54 -4.01 9.68
CA LYS A 63 -2.82 -4.64 10.80
C LYS A 63 -2.92 -3.84 12.10
N ALA A 64 -2.84 -2.51 12.01
CA ALA A 64 -2.95 -1.66 13.19
C ALA A 64 -4.36 -1.66 13.80
N GLN A 65 -5.41 -1.75 12.96
CA GLN A 65 -6.81 -1.73 13.41
C GLN A 65 -7.36 -3.12 13.76
N TYR A 66 -6.84 -4.16 13.13
CA TYR A 66 -7.28 -5.55 13.24
C TYR A 66 -6.08 -6.49 13.43
N PRO A 67 -5.34 -6.37 14.55
CA PRO A 67 -4.09 -7.11 14.77
C PRO A 67 -4.28 -8.63 14.85
N ASP A 68 -5.51 -9.09 15.13
CA ASP A 68 -5.85 -10.51 15.31
C ASP A 68 -6.20 -11.22 13.98
N LEU A 69 -6.33 -10.48 12.87
CA LEU A 69 -6.61 -11.10 11.58
C LEU A 69 -5.38 -11.85 11.06
N ASP A 70 -5.58 -13.10 10.69
CA ASP A 70 -4.55 -13.90 10.02
C ASP A 70 -4.52 -13.57 8.52
N ILE A 71 -3.77 -12.53 8.15
CA ILE A 71 -3.63 -12.09 6.76
C ILE A 71 -2.26 -12.50 6.23
N THR A 72 -2.25 -13.28 5.15
CA THR A 72 -1.03 -13.66 4.41
C THR A 72 -1.02 -13.08 3.00
N LEU A 73 0.04 -12.35 2.65
CA LEU A 73 0.24 -11.85 1.29
C LEU A 73 0.88 -12.92 0.40
N VAL A 74 0.25 -13.25 -0.73
CA VAL A 74 0.72 -14.24 -1.69
C VAL A 74 1.33 -13.51 -2.89
N PHE A 75 2.66 -13.43 -2.97
CA PHE A 75 3.32 -12.66 -4.02
C PHE A 75 3.61 -13.50 -5.26
N MET A 76 3.27 -12.96 -6.44
CA MET A 76 3.70 -13.55 -7.72
C MET A 76 5.22 -13.53 -7.89
N LYS A 77 5.88 -12.48 -7.36
CA LYS A 77 7.34 -12.30 -7.37
C LYS A 77 7.78 -11.54 -6.12
N PRO A 78 8.03 -12.23 -4.99
CA PRO A 78 8.36 -11.57 -3.71
C PRO A 78 9.68 -10.77 -3.75
N ASN A 79 10.62 -11.17 -4.59
CA ASN A 79 11.95 -10.55 -4.70
C ASN A 79 11.97 -9.28 -5.57
N LEU A 80 10.81 -8.78 -6.04
CA LEU A 80 10.77 -7.52 -6.78
C LEU A 80 11.02 -6.33 -5.83
N PRO A 81 11.76 -5.30 -6.28
CA PRO A 81 11.95 -4.09 -5.50
C PRO A 81 10.63 -3.31 -5.36
N LEU A 82 10.43 -2.65 -4.21
CA LEU A 82 9.21 -1.85 -3.91
C LEU A 82 8.84 -0.83 -5.01
N TYR A 83 9.86 -0.28 -5.67
CA TYR A 83 9.79 0.61 -6.81
C TYR A 83 11.14 0.58 -7.55
N LYS A 84 11.22 1.17 -8.74
CA LYS A 84 12.46 1.21 -9.54
C LYS A 84 13.58 1.89 -8.74
N GLY A 85 14.65 1.14 -8.43
CA GLY A 85 15.79 1.61 -7.65
C GLY A 85 15.71 1.38 -6.13
N SER A 86 14.60 0.83 -5.62
CA SER A 86 14.54 0.41 -4.22
C SER A 86 15.52 -0.73 -3.97
N LYS A 87 16.25 -0.66 -2.85
CA LYS A 87 17.06 -1.78 -2.33
C LYS A 87 16.23 -2.79 -1.55
N THR A 88 15.03 -2.41 -1.13
CA THR A 88 14.08 -3.27 -0.41
C THR A 88 13.12 -3.93 -1.38
N THR A 89 12.94 -5.24 -1.23
CA THR A 89 12.00 -6.10 -1.96
C THR A 89 10.62 -6.15 -1.30
N TYR A 90 9.65 -6.81 -1.92
CA TYR A 90 8.32 -6.98 -1.33
C TYR A 90 8.37 -7.86 -0.07
N ALA A 91 9.11 -8.97 -0.13
CA ALA A 91 9.36 -9.87 0.99
C ALA A 91 10.02 -9.16 2.17
N GLU A 92 11.16 -8.49 1.93
CA GLU A 92 11.91 -7.78 2.98
C GLU A 92 11.06 -6.68 3.63
N TRP A 93 10.17 -6.04 2.86
CA TRP A 93 9.24 -5.08 3.43
C TRP A 93 8.24 -5.76 4.37
N CYS A 94 7.70 -6.93 3.99
CA CYS A 94 6.77 -7.66 4.84
C CYS A 94 7.44 -8.14 6.13
N GLU A 95 8.67 -8.68 6.04
CA GLU A 95 9.48 -9.08 7.19
C GLU A 95 9.73 -7.92 8.15
N LYS A 96 10.12 -6.76 7.63
CA LYS A 96 10.35 -5.54 8.44
C LYS A 96 9.11 -5.08 9.21
N HIS A 97 7.92 -5.39 8.71
CA HIS A 97 6.65 -4.94 9.28
C HIS A 97 5.85 -6.08 9.94
N ASP A 98 6.48 -7.25 10.13
CA ASP A 98 5.90 -8.48 10.68
C ASP A 98 4.58 -8.88 9.97
N ILE A 99 4.52 -8.71 8.65
CA ILE A 99 3.37 -9.10 7.82
C ILE A 99 3.67 -10.46 7.20
N LYS A 100 2.77 -11.43 7.38
CA LYS A 100 2.93 -12.77 6.80
C LYS A 100 2.87 -12.70 5.29
N TRP A 101 3.75 -13.44 4.64
CA TRP A 101 3.78 -13.55 3.20
C TRP A 101 4.28 -14.92 2.76
N ILE A 102 3.95 -15.32 1.54
CA ILE A 102 4.48 -16.53 0.89
C ILE A 102 4.87 -16.22 -0.56
N ASP A 103 5.84 -16.97 -1.07
CA ASP A 103 6.14 -17.03 -2.51
C ASP A 103 5.05 -17.84 -3.19
N GLY A 104 4.34 -17.22 -4.14
CA GLY A 104 3.32 -17.86 -4.97
C GLY A 104 3.72 -17.93 -6.44
N SER A 105 5.02 -17.82 -6.75
CA SER A 105 5.54 -17.82 -8.11
C SER A 105 5.24 -19.11 -8.88
N GLU A 106 4.97 -20.22 -8.21
CA GLU A 106 4.48 -21.47 -8.80
C GLU A 106 3.10 -21.31 -9.43
N TYR A 107 2.21 -20.47 -8.86
CA TYR A 107 0.88 -20.18 -9.40
C TYR A 107 0.93 -19.23 -10.59
N ALA A 108 2.04 -18.51 -10.77
CA ALA A 108 2.24 -17.60 -11.92
C ALA A 108 2.43 -18.35 -13.25
N LYS A 109 2.71 -19.66 -13.19
CA LYS A 109 2.86 -20.52 -14.37
C LYS A 109 1.49 -20.76 -14.98
N ARG A 110 1.07 -19.88 -15.91
CA ARG A 110 0.03 -20.24 -16.87
C ARG A 110 0.40 -21.60 -17.48
N LYS A 111 -0.42 -22.63 -17.28
CA LYS A 111 -0.52 -23.68 -18.29
C LYS A 111 -0.97 -22.96 -19.57
N LYS A 112 -0.04 -22.63 -20.46
CA LYS A 112 -0.37 -22.54 -21.88
C LYS A 112 -0.75 -23.97 -22.28
N GLY A 113 -2.03 -24.28 -22.19
CA GLY A 113 -2.53 -25.65 -22.33
C GLY A 113 -3.83 -25.69 -23.10
N LYS A 114 -3.66 -25.86 -24.43
CA LYS A 114 -4.61 -26.32 -25.45
C LYS A 114 -5.84 -25.47 -25.72
#